data_AF-A0A5D3YMD2-F1
#
_entry.id   AF-A0A5D3YMD2-F1
#
_cell.length_a   1.000
_cell.length_b   1.000
_cell.length_c   1.000
_cell.angle_alpha   90.00
_cell.angle_beta   90.00
_cell.angle_gamma   90.00
#
_symmetry.space_group_name_H-M   'P 1'
#
loop_
_entity.id
_entity.type
_entity.pdbx_description
1 polymer ?
#
loop_
_entity_poly.entity_id
_entity_poly.type
_entity_poly.pdbx_seq_one_letter_code
_entity_poly.pdbx_strand_id
1 'polypeptide(L)' 'MSNSERLSFEQALSKLEDVVNKLEDESISLDKSIDLYEKGIELSDFCTQTLENAELRIKKVAEKQANNNENE' A
#
# COMPACT_ATOMS: atom_id res chain seq x y z
N MET A 1 -12.88 -24.10 0.92
CA MET A 1 -11.74 -23.34 0.36
C MET A 1 -12.30 -22.06 -0.22
N SER A 2 -12.41 -21.01 0.58
CA SER A 2 -12.87 -19.69 0.09
C SER A 2 -12.36 -18.61 1.04
N ASN A 3 -11.05 -18.38 1.03
CA ASN A 3 -10.52 -17.13 1.53
C ASN A 3 -10.32 -16.28 0.28
N SER A 4 -11.26 -15.37 -0.01
CA SER A 4 -11.00 -14.30 -0.96
C SER A 4 -9.80 -13.54 -0.42
N GLU A 5 -8.61 -13.82 -0.95
CA GLU A 5 -7.35 -13.25 -0.52
C GLU A 5 -7.40 -11.75 -0.77
N ARG A 6 -7.78 -11.00 0.27
CA ARG A 6 -7.56 -9.56 0.28
C ARG A 6 -6.06 -9.36 0.15
N LEU A 7 -5.65 -8.56 -0.83
CA LEU A 7 -4.27 -8.21 -1.04
C LEU A 7 -3.67 -7.66 0.25
N SER A 8 -2.58 -8.23 0.75
CA SER A 8 -1.86 -7.68 1.90
C SER A 8 -1.00 -6.48 1.48
N PHE A 9 -0.56 -5.68 2.46
CA PHE A 9 0.37 -4.58 2.22
C PHE A 9 1.67 -5.07 1.56
N GLU A 10 2.27 -6.12 2.11
CA GLU A 10 3.53 -6.71 1.63
C GLU A 10 3.38 -7.26 0.22
N GLN A 11 2.24 -7.89 -0.07
CA GLN A 11 1.93 -8.38 -1.42
C GLN A 11 1.74 -7.23 -2.41
N ALA A 12 1.08 -6.14 -2.01
CA ALA A 12 0.91 -4.96 -2.86
C ALA A 12 2.25 -4.27 -3.14
N LEU A 13 3.08 -4.12 -2.11
CA LEU A 13 4.41 -3.53 -2.21
C LEU A 13 5.32 -4.35 -3.13
N SER A 14 5.38 -5.68 -2.94
CA SER A 14 6.15 -6.56 -3.83
C SER A 14 5.67 -6.49 -5.28
N LYS A 15 4.36 -6.43 -5.53
CA LYS A 15 3.82 -6.23 -6.89
C LYS A 15 4.18 -4.86 -7.46
N LEU A 16 4.24 -3.81 -6.64
CA LEU A 16 4.63 -2.47 -7.07
C LEU A 16 6.11 -2.44 -7.46
N GLU A 17 6.98 -3.07 -6.67
CA GLU A 17 8.39 -3.25 -6.99
C GLU A 17 8.57 -3.99 -8.33
N ASP A 18 7.82 -5.08 -8.54
CA ASP A 18 7.82 -5.81 -9.81
C ASP A 18 7.36 -4.95 -11.00
N VAL A 19 6.38 -4.06 -10.80
CA VAL A 19 5.93 -3.12 -11.83
C VAL A 19 7.03 -2.13 -12.17
N VAL A 20 7.69 -1.54 -11.17
CA VAL A 20 8.81 -0.60 -11.36
C VAL A 20 9.95 -1.29 -12.11
N ASN A 21 10.35 -2.49 -11.68
CA ASN A 21 11.41 -3.27 -12.33
C ASN A 21 11.11 -3.54 -13.81
N LYS A 22 9.84 -3.78 -14.17
CA LYS A 22 9.43 -3.99 -15.57
C LYS A 22 9.37 -2.70 -16.38
N LEU A 23 9.06 -1.58 -15.76
CA LEU A 23 9.07 -0.26 -16.41
C LEU A 23 10.49 0.22 -16.73
N GLU A 24 11.51 -0.28 -16.02
CA GLU A 24 12.92 0.00 -16.29
C GLU A 24 13.50 -0.82 -17.46
N ASP A 25 12.75 -1.81 -17.97
CA ASP A 25 13.18 -2.61 -19.12
C ASP A 25 13.09 -1.80 -20.42
N GLU A 26 14.23 -1.55 -21.08
CA GLU A 26 14.32 -0.82 -22.35
C GLU A 26 13.57 -1.48 -23.52
N SER A 27 13.24 -2.77 -23.41
CA SER A 27 12.53 -3.54 -24.43
C SER A 27 11.00 -3.50 -24.30
N ILE A 28 10.47 -2.79 -23.30
CA ILE A 28 9.03 -2.68 -23.09
C ILE A 28 8.35 -1.87 -24.21
N SER A 29 7.20 -2.36 -24.68
CA SER A 29 6.38 -1.62 -25.65
C SER A 29 5.57 -0.51 -24.97
N LEU A 30 5.26 0.55 -25.70
CA LEU A 30 4.48 1.69 -25.19
C LEU A 30 3.14 1.28 -24.56
N ASP A 31 2.38 0.40 -25.21
CA ASP A 31 1.08 -0.04 -24.65
C ASP A 31 1.27 -0.76 -23.31
N LYS A 32 2.33 -1.57 -23.18
CA LYS A 32 2.64 -2.28 -21.92
C LYS A 32 3.14 -1.32 -20.84
N SER A 33 3.88 -0.28 -21.21
CA SER A 33 4.35 0.70 -20.23
C SER A 33 3.19 1.51 -19.67
N ILE A 34 2.16 1.82 -20.48
CA ILE A 34 0.92 2.43 -20.03
C ILE A 34 0.17 1.50 -19.06
N ASP A 35 -0.04 0.23 -19.43
CA ASP A 35 -0.72 -0.75 -18.57
C ASP A 35 -0.02 -0.92 -17.21
N LEU A 36 1.31 -1.03 -17.23
CA LEU A 36 2.12 -1.14 -16.02
C LEU A 36 2.07 0.14 -15.18
N TYR A 37 2.08 1.30 -15.82
CA TYR A 37 1.98 2.58 -15.12
C TYR A 37 0.65 2.71 -14.38
N GLU A 38 -0.47 2.44 -15.04
CA GLU A 38 -1.80 2.42 -14.41
C GLU A 38 -1.83 1.45 -13.22
N LYS A 39 -1.27 0.25 -13.40
CA LYS A 39 -1.17 -0.73 -12.32
C LYS A 39 -0.30 -0.26 -11.16
N GLY A 40 0.79 0.43 -11.45
CA GLY A 40 1.69 1.02 -10.46
C GLY A 40 0.97 2.07 -9.62
N ILE A 41 0.17 2.94 -10.23
CA ILE A 41 -0.65 3.93 -9.52
C ILE A 41 -1.65 3.25 -8.59
N GLU A 42 -2.40 2.24 -9.07
CA GLU A 42 -3.34 1.51 -8.23
C GLU A 42 -2.69 0.87 -6.98
N LEU A 43 -1.52 0.26 -7.17
CA LEU A 43 -0.78 -0.38 -6.08
C LEU A 43 -0.20 0.66 -5.11
N SER A 44 0.31 1.78 -5.62
CA SER A 44 0.81 2.90 -4.82
C SER A 44 -0.30 3.50 -3.94
N ASP A 45 -1.48 3.71 -4.52
CA ASP A 45 -2.64 4.23 -3.80
C ASP A 45 -3.08 3.26 -2.70
N PHE A 46 -3.12 1.96 -3.00
CA PHE A 46 -3.44 0.94 -2.00
C PHE A 46 -2.43 0.95 -0.84
N CYS A 47 -1.13 1.00 -1.13
CA CYS A 47 -0.08 1.04 -0.11
C CYS A 47 -0.21 2.29 0.76
N THR A 48 -0.41 3.45 0.14
CA THR A 48 -0.57 4.74 0.83
C THR A 48 -1.77 4.70 1.78
N GLN A 49 -2.94 4.30 1.29
CA GLN A 49 -4.14 4.19 2.11
C GLN A 49 -3.96 3.19 3.26
N THR A 50 -3.23 2.10 3.04
CA THR A 50 -2.96 1.11 4.09
C THR A 50 -2.10 1.70 5.19
N LEU A 51 -1.06 2.46 4.84
CA LEU A 51 -0.18 3.14 5.79
C LEU A 51 -0.90 4.25 6.56
N GLU A 52 -1.72 5.07 5.87
CA GLU A 52 -2.54 6.10 6.52
C GLU A 52 -3.49 5.51 7.55
N ASN A 53 -4.15 4.40 7.21
CA ASN A 53 -5.02 3.70 8.15
C ASN A 53 -4.25 3.12 9.35
N ALA A 54 -3.04 2.61 9.14
CA ALA A 54 -2.18 2.14 10.22
C ALA A 54 -1.76 3.30 11.14
N GLU A 55 -1.36 4.44 10.57
CA GLU A 55 -0.98 5.64 11.32
C GLU A 55 -2.14 6.18 12.16
N LEU A 56 -3.35 6.27 11.57
CA LEU A 56 -4.56 6.69 12.29
C LEU A 56 -4.88 5.77 13.48
N ARG A 57 -4.65 4.45 13.34
CA ARG A 57 -4.84 3.51 14.44
C ARG A 57 -3.82 3.74 15.55
N ILE A 58 -2.56 3.99 15.21
CA ILE A 58 -1.51 4.33 16.19
C ILE A 58 -1.85 5.61 16.94
N LYS A 59 -2.22 6.68 16.21
CA LYS A 59 -2.62 7.97 16.81
C LYS A 59 -3.77 7.81 17.80
N LYS A 60 -4.84 7.10 17.42
CA LYS A 60 -5.99 6.82 18.31
C LYS A 60 -5.60 6.08 19.58
N VAL A 61 -4.63 5.15 19.51
CA VAL A 61 -4.14 4.43 20.69
C VAL A 61 -3.31 5.35 21.58
N ALA A 62 -2.43 6.17 20.99
CA ALA A 62 -1.62 7.14 21.72
C ALA A 62 -2.48 8.20 22.44
N GLU A 63 -3.48 8.77 21.77
CA GLU A 63 -4.44 9.72 22.36
C GLU A 63 -5.20 9.11 23.54
N LYS A 64 -5.65 7.85 23.41
CA LYS A 64 -6.33 7.14 24.50
C LYS A 64 -5.41 6.93 25.71
N GLN A 65 -4.13 6.64 25.49
CA GLN A 65 -3.17 6.51 26.60
C GLN A 65 -2.90 7.86 27.28
N ALA A 66 -2.77 8.95 26.52
CA ALA A 66 -2.58 10.29 27.08
C ALA A 66 -3.77 10.72 27.96
N ASN A 67 -5.00 10.54 27.48
CA ASN A 67 -6.21 10.91 28.22
C ASN A 67 -6.44 10.08 29.49
N ASN A 68 -5.95 8.84 29.54
CA ASN A 68 -6.06 8.01 30.75
C ASN A 68 -5.11 8.48 31.87
N ASN A 69 -3.98 9.08 31.53
CA ASN A 69 -2.99 9.55 32.51
C ASN A 69 -3.33 10.93 33.11
N GLU A 70 -4.25 11.69 32.50
CA GLU A 70 -4.72 12.99 33.02
C GLU A 70 -5.89 12.85 34.01
N ASN A 71 -6.45 11.64 34.17
CA ASN A 71 -7.58 11.35 35.05
C ASN A 71 -7.19 10.56 36.32
N GLU A 72 -5.89 10.42 36.62
CA GLU A 72 -5.32 9.97 37.91
C GLU A 72 -4.75 11.15 38.70
#